data_AF-A0A533RZ54-F1
#
_entry.id   AF-A0A533RZ54-F1
#
_cell.length_a   1.000
_cell.length_b   1.000
_cell.length_c   1.000
_cell.angle_alpha   90.00
_cell.angle_beta   90.00
_cell.angle_gamma   90.00
#
_symmetry.space_group_name_H-M   'P 1'
#
loop_
_entity.id
_entity.type
_entity.pdbx_description
1 polymer ?
#
loop_
_entity_poly.entity_id
_entity_poly.type
_entity_poly.pdbx_seq_one_letter_code
_entity_poly.pdbx_strand_id
1 'polypeptide(L)'
;DLRDKPGGELRAATQVADLFIPKGPIVFIDYRSGEDEIHEADQNRVDLPLAVLVNGGSASASEIVAGAVKDTRAGTVIGTKTFGKGVVQSIFPLQNNAGLKLTTARYLTPKKHDINKKGITPDVVVEIPEDVMPGTENYSEEKDTQLQKAASILQEQINR
;
A
#
# COMPACT_ATOMS: atom_id res chain seq x y z
N ASP A 1 -6.06 7.99 -0.09
CA ASP A 1 -6.80 7.00 0.73
C ASP A 1 -6.78 5.65 0.00
N LEU A 2 -6.24 4.59 0.64
CA LEU A 2 -6.14 3.24 0.08
C LEU A 2 -7.04 2.22 0.80
N ARG A 3 -7.96 2.68 1.66
CA ARG A 3 -8.94 1.82 2.32
C ARG A 3 -9.84 1.14 1.29
N ASP A 4 -10.11 -0.14 1.52
CA ASP A 4 -10.93 -1.01 0.66
C ASP A 4 -10.47 -1.06 -0.81
N LYS A 5 -9.18 -0.84 -1.04
CA LYS A 5 -8.53 -1.02 -2.35
C LYS A 5 -7.86 -2.40 -2.40
N PRO A 6 -8.46 -3.41 -3.08
CA PRO A 6 -7.97 -4.80 -3.09
C PRO A 6 -6.70 -5.01 -3.94
N GLY A 7 -6.11 -3.91 -4.42
CA GLY A 7 -4.93 -3.89 -5.27
C GLY A 7 -5.26 -3.37 -6.66
N GLY A 8 -4.57 -3.90 -7.64
CA GLY A 8 -4.62 -3.43 -9.02
C GLY A 8 -3.37 -3.86 -9.75
N GLU A 9 -2.99 -3.04 -10.73
CA GLU A 9 -1.84 -3.27 -11.58
C GLU A 9 -0.56 -2.69 -10.92
N LEU A 10 0.57 -3.39 -11.09
CA LEU A 10 1.83 -3.11 -10.41
C LEU A 10 2.47 -1.80 -10.90
N ARG A 11 2.46 -1.56 -12.21
CA ARG A 11 2.98 -0.33 -12.80
C ARG A 11 2.22 0.90 -12.31
N ALA A 12 0.90 0.83 -12.17
CA ALA A 12 0.11 1.92 -11.61
C ALA A 12 0.50 2.22 -10.15
N ALA A 13 0.68 1.20 -9.32
CA ALA A 13 1.11 1.39 -7.93
C ALA A 13 2.52 1.96 -7.82
N THR A 14 3.46 1.49 -8.65
CA THR A 14 4.83 2.02 -8.66
C THR A 14 4.87 3.46 -9.14
N GLN A 15 4.09 3.82 -10.18
CA GLN A 15 3.94 5.21 -10.63
C GLN A 15 3.34 6.13 -9.55
N VAL A 16 2.38 5.64 -8.76
CA VAL A 16 1.83 6.41 -7.64
C VAL A 16 2.89 6.59 -6.54
N ALA A 17 3.63 5.53 -6.17
CA ALA A 17 4.64 5.61 -5.13
C ALA A 17 5.81 6.55 -5.52
N ASP A 18 6.20 6.54 -6.79
CA ASP A 18 7.26 7.37 -7.38
C ASP A 18 7.03 8.87 -7.14
N LEU A 19 5.78 9.32 -7.14
CA LEU A 19 5.41 10.72 -6.87
C LEU A 19 5.71 11.18 -5.44
N PHE A 20 5.93 10.27 -4.49
CA PHE A 20 5.95 10.62 -3.07
C PHE A 20 7.21 10.19 -2.33
N ILE A 21 7.85 9.09 -2.74
CA ILE A 21 8.99 8.53 -1.99
C ILE A 21 10.33 9.11 -2.51
N PRO A 22 11.39 9.16 -1.70
CA PRO A 22 12.73 9.50 -2.19
C PRO A 22 13.23 8.46 -3.20
N LYS A 23 14.16 8.88 -4.07
CA LYS A 23 14.90 8.01 -4.99
C LYS A 23 15.38 6.74 -4.31
N GLY A 24 15.08 5.59 -4.91
CA GLY A 24 15.44 4.27 -4.38
C GLY A 24 14.34 3.24 -4.63
N PRO A 25 14.41 2.05 -4.01
CA PRO A 25 13.44 0.99 -4.26
C PRO A 25 12.04 1.36 -3.77
N ILE A 26 11.03 1.14 -4.62
CA ILE A 26 9.60 1.12 -4.28
C ILE A 26 9.21 -0.27 -3.78
N VAL A 27 9.60 -1.30 -4.53
CA VAL A 27 9.28 -2.70 -4.26
C VAL A 27 10.31 -3.63 -4.90
N PHE A 28 10.62 -4.73 -4.21
CA PHE A 28 11.36 -5.85 -4.77
C PHE A 28 10.39 -6.98 -5.14
N ILE A 29 10.60 -7.58 -6.29
CA ILE A 29 9.92 -8.81 -6.70
C ILE A 29 10.92 -9.95 -6.57
N ASP A 30 10.70 -10.82 -5.58
CA ASP A 30 11.54 -11.97 -5.29
C ASP A 30 10.93 -13.20 -5.97
N TYR A 31 11.51 -13.56 -7.13
CA TYR A 31 11.05 -14.64 -7.98
C TYR A 31 11.60 -15.98 -7.51
N ARG A 32 10.79 -17.04 -7.61
CA ARG A 32 11.23 -18.40 -7.30
C ARG A 32 12.40 -18.90 -8.16
N SER A 33 12.60 -18.32 -9.35
CA SER A 33 13.73 -18.63 -10.24
C SER A 33 15.06 -18.04 -9.76
N GLY A 34 15.05 -17.07 -8.83
CA GLY A 34 16.22 -16.33 -8.36
C GLY A 34 16.54 -15.07 -9.18
N GLU A 35 15.73 -14.73 -10.17
CA GLU A 35 15.85 -13.47 -10.94
C GLU A 35 15.03 -12.36 -10.27
N ASP A 36 15.59 -11.71 -9.26
CA ASP A 36 14.90 -10.62 -8.55
C ASP A 36 14.75 -9.37 -9.44
N GLU A 37 13.59 -8.73 -9.38
CA GLU A 37 13.31 -7.45 -10.04
C GLU A 37 13.13 -6.33 -9.00
N ILE A 38 13.53 -5.11 -9.36
CA ILE A 38 13.37 -3.93 -8.51
C ILE A 38 12.65 -2.86 -9.32
N HIS A 39 11.56 -2.33 -8.76
CA HIS A 39 10.98 -1.08 -9.22
C HIS A 39 11.51 0.06 -8.35
N GLU A 40 12.11 1.06 -8.98
CA GLU A 40 12.72 2.19 -8.29
C GLU A 40 11.93 3.48 -8.56
N ALA A 41 11.88 4.33 -7.54
CA ALA A 41 11.47 5.72 -7.65
C ALA A 41 12.63 6.59 -8.15
N ASP A 42 12.30 7.60 -8.94
CA ASP A 42 13.21 8.63 -9.42
C ASP A 42 13.31 9.80 -8.42
N GLN A 43 13.74 10.99 -8.87
CA GLN A 43 13.91 12.16 -7.99
C GLN A 43 12.70 13.09 -7.92
N ASN A 44 11.63 12.86 -8.69
CA ASN A 44 10.52 13.80 -8.88
C ASN A 44 9.42 13.67 -7.82
N ARG A 45 9.82 13.55 -6.54
CA ARG A 45 8.85 13.48 -5.44
C ARG A 45 8.21 14.84 -5.15
N VAL A 46 6.95 14.81 -4.73
CA VAL A 46 6.26 15.95 -4.15
C VAL A 46 6.76 16.17 -2.73
N ASP A 47 7.29 17.36 -2.44
CA ASP A 47 7.80 17.73 -1.11
C ASP A 47 6.68 18.36 -0.27
N LEU A 48 5.70 17.54 0.11
CA LEU A 48 4.59 17.92 0.98
C LEU A 48 4.35 16.85 2.05
N PRO A 49 3.84 17.22 3.24
CA PRO A 49 3.31 16.28 4.22
C PRO A 49 2.35 15.26 3.57
N LEU A 50 2.57 13.97 3.83
CA LEU A 50 1.78 12.88 3.27
C LEU A 50 1.20 11.98 4.36
N ALA A 51 -0.09 11.68 4.25
CA ALA A 51 -0.77 10.67 5.04
C ALA A 51 -1.42 9.64 4.12
N VAL A 52 -1.27 8.36 4.46
CA VAL A 52 -1.85 7.23 3.70
C VAL A 52 -2.78 6.45 4.61
N LEU A 53 -4.08 6.48 4.29
CA LEU A 53 -5.09 5.69 5.00
C LEU A 53 -5.13 4.27 4.47
N VAL A 54 -5.14 3.28 5.37
CA VAL A 54 -5.18 1.84 5.05
C VAL A 54 -6.11 1.07 5.99
N ASN A 55 -6.64 -0.06 5.53
CA ASN A 55 -7.42 -0.98 6.34
C ASN A 55 -7.24 -2.45 5.89
N GLY A 56 -7.98 -3.36 6.51
CA GLY A 56 -7.98 -4.78 6.13
C GLY A 56 -8.41 -5.08 4.69
N GLY A 57 -9.08 -4.14 4.01
CA GLY A 57 -9.42 -4.22 2.58
C GLY A 57 -8.31 -3.72 1.64
N SER A 58 -7.28 -3.04 2.17
CA SER A 58 -6.08 -2.65 1.41
C SER A 58 -5.23 -3.89 1.11
N ALA A 59 -5.02 -4.22 -0.16
CA ALA A 59 -4.28 -5.42 -0.56
C ALA A 59 -3.38 -5.20 -1.79
N SER A 60 -2.38 -6.08 -1.98
CA SER A 60 -1.55 -6.16 -3.18
C SER A 60 -0.90 -4.82 -3.56
N ALA A 61 -1.24 -4.25 -4.72
CA ALA A 61 -0.70 -2.99 -5.21
C ALA A 61 -0.84 -1.83 -4.20
N SER A 62 -1.93 -1.80 -3.41
CA SER A 62 -2.10 -0.82 -2.32
C SER A 62 -1.08 -1.00 -1.20
N GLU A 63 -0.71 -2.25 -0.89
CA GLU A 63 0.28 -2.59 0.12
C GLU A 63 1.70 -2.25 -0.33
N ILE A 64 1.97 -2.28 -1.64
CA ILE A 64 3.22 -1.80 -2.22
C ILE A 64 3.37 -0.30 -1.95
N VAL A 65 2.35 0.50 -2.27
CA VAL A 65 2.37 1.96 -2.02
C VAL A 65 2.53 2.25 -0.53
N ALA A 66 1.71 1.63 0.32
CA ALA A 66 1.77 1.83 1.77
C ALA A 66 3.12 1.41 2.37
N GLY A 67 3.64 0.25 1.94
CA GLY A 67 4.94 -0.25 2.38
C GLY A 67 6.09 0.65 1.95
N ALA A 68 6.04 1.16 0.71
CA ALA A 68 7.06 2.07 0.20
C ALA A 68 7.09 3.41 0.96
N VAL A 69 5.92 4.02 1.19
CA VAL A 69 5.79 5.26 1.96
C VAL A 69 6.29 5.08 3.39
N LYS A 70 5.87 3.99 4.06
CA LYS A 70 6.27 3.67 5.44
C LYS A 70 7.78 3.45 5.56
N ASP A 71 8.36 2.59 4.74
CA ASP A 71 9.76 2.19 4.89
C ASP A 71 10.72 3.33 4.58
N THR A 72 10.38 4.18 3.61
CA THR A 72 11.16 5.36 3.25
C THR A 72 10.91 6.55 4.18
N ARG A 73 9.89 6.47 5.04
CA ARG A 73 9.42 7.58 5.89
C ARG A 73 9.00 8.82 5.08
N ALA A 74 8.47 8.60 3.88
CA ALA A 74 7.97 9.67 3.02
C ALA A 74 6.64 10.27 3.52
N GLY A 75 5.92 9.54 4.37
CA GLY A 75 4.66 9.97 4.96
C GLY A 75 4.27 9.06 6.12
N THR A 76 3.09 9.32 6.68
CA THR A 76 2.55 8.54 7.81
C THR A 76 1.45 7.60 7.33
N VAL A 77 1.58 6.30 7.58
CA VAL A 77 0.53 5.31 7.29
C VAL A 77 -0.40 5.17 8.50
N ILE A 78 -1.71 5.31 8.30
CA ILE A 78 -2.70 5.44 9.37
C ILE A 78 -3.87 4.48 9.10
N GLY A 79 -4.39 3.85 10.15
CA GLY A 79 -5.62 3.05 10.08
C GLY A 79 -5.44 1.68 10.72
N THR A 80 -5.82 0.62 10.03
CA THR A 80 -5.66 -0.77 10.52
C THR A 80 -4.75 -1.59 9.61
N LYS A 81 -4.29 -2.74 10.12
CA LYS A 81 -3.39 -3.63 9.40
C LYS A 81 -3.99 -4.07 8.05
N THR A 82 -3.18 -4.04 6.99
CA THR A 82 -3.61 -4.43 5.64
C THR A 82 -3.78 -5.94 5.48
N PHE A 83 -4.35 -6.35 4.35
CA PHE A 83 -4.75 -7.73 4.07
C PHE A 83 -3.59 -8.75 4.07
N GLY A 84 -2.42 -8.39 3.54
CA GLY A 84 -1.26 -9.27 3.39
C GLY A 84 -1.22 -10.07 2.10
N LYS A 85 -1.62 -9.49 0.96
CA LYS A 85 -1.54 -10.14 -0.36
C LYS A 85 -0.27 -9.71 -1.10
N GLY A 86 0.88 -10.20 -0.64
CA GLY A 86 2.20 -9.91 -1.20
C GLY A 86 2.68 -10.89 -2.28
N VAL A 87 1.86 -11.26 -3.25
CA VAL A 87 2.22 -12.30 -4.25
C VAL A 87 2.02 -11.84 -5.69
N VAL A 88 2.93 -12.27 -6.57
CA VAL A 88 2.79 -12.15 -8.03
C VAL A 88 2.17 -13.43 -8.55
N GLN A 89 1.11 -13.29 -9.36
CA GLN A 89 0.47 -14.40 -10.03
C GLN A 89 0.61 -14.24 -11.54
N SER A 90 1.30 -15.18 -12.18
CA SER A 90 1.43 -15.24 -13.64
C SER A 90 0.36 -16.16 -14.23
N ILE A 91 -0.11 -15.83 -15.43
CA ILE A 91 -1.05 -16.66 -16.18
C ILE A 91 -0.26 -17.39 -17.27
N PHE A 92 -0.29 -18.72 -17.21
CA PHE A 92 0.33 -19.59 -18.21
C PHE A 92 -0.77 -20.16 -19.11
N PRO A 93 -0.78 -19.86 -20.42
CA PRO A 93 -1.75 -20.44 -21.34
C PRO A 93 -1.51 -21.95 -21.48
N LEU A 94 -2.59 -22.72 -21.51
CA LEU A 94 -2.56 -24.16 -21.73
C LEU A 94 -3.15 -24.49 -23.11
N GLN A 95 -2.85 -25.69 -23.60
CA GLN A 95 -3.57 -26.23 -24.77
C GLN A 95 -5.08 -26.29 -24.44
N ASN A 96 -5.93 -25.98 -25.43
CA ASN A 96 -7.40 -25.91 -25.32
C ASN A 96 -7.98 -24.61 -24.72
N ASN A 97 -7.36 -23.45 -24.94
CA ASN A 97 -7.84 -22.13 -24.46
C ASN A 97 -8.01 -22.03 -22.94
N ALA A 98 -7.39 -22.93 -22.17
CA ALA A 98 -7.35 -22.86 -20.71
C ALA A 98 -6.14 -22.02 -20.24
N GLY A 99 -6.14 -21.61 -18.97
CA GLY A 99 -5.02 -20.89 -18.36
C GLY A 99 -4.77 -21.35 -16.93
N LEU A 100 -3.50 -21.50 -16.57
CA LEU A 100 -3.05 -21.77 -15.22
C LEU A 100 -2.60 -20.47 -14.56
N LYS A 101 -3.26 -20.09 -13.47
CA LYS A 101 -2.81 -18.96 -12.63
C LYS A 101 -1.93 -19.48 -11.51
N LEU A 102 -0.64 -19.18 -11.56
CA LEU A 102 0.36 -19.69 -10.64
C LEU A 102 1.07 -18.55 -9.91
N THR A 103 1.30 -18.72 -8.61
CA THR A 103 2.10 -17.79 -7.81
C THR A 103 3.59 -18.02 -8.08
N THR A 104 4.24 -17.04 -8.69
CA THR A 104 5.62 -17.13 -9.21
C THR A 104 6.62 -16.32 -8.41
N ALA A 105 6.17 -15.28 -7.70
CA ALA A 105 7.03 -14.42 -6.90
C ALA A 105 6.28 -13.83 -5.69
N ARG A 106 7.02 -13.13 -4.83
CA ARG A 106 6.49 -12.34 -3.72
C ARG A 106 6.98 -10.90 -3.77
N TYR A 107 6.18 -9.99 -3.23
CA TYR A 107 6.55 -8.59 -3.07
C TYR A 107 7.23 -8.37 -1.72
N LEU A 108 8.38 -7.70 -1.75
CA LEU A 108 9.05 -7.20 -0.57
C LEU A 108 9.09 -5.67 -0.59
N THR A 109 8.90 -5.05 0.57
CA THR A 109 8.98 -3.59 0.74
C THR A 109 10.42 -3.08 0.55
N PRO A 110 10.67 -1.76 0.55
CA PRO A 110 12.04 -1.22 0.42
C PRO A 110 13.04 -1.74 1.48
N LYS A 111 12.58 -2.07 2.69
CA LYS A 111 13.40 -2.72 3.74
C LYS A 111 13.40 -4.24 3.66
N LYS A 112 12.95 -4.82 2.54
CA LYS A 112 12.81 -6.26 2.29
C LYS A 112 11.87 -6.98 3.26
N HIS A 113 10.84 -6.29 3.77
CA HIS A 113 9.79 -6.98 4.53
C HIS A 113 8.86 -7.73 3.59
N ASP A 114 8.62 -9.01 3.88
CA ASP A 114 7.64 -9.82 3.15
C ASP A 114 6.22 -9.36 3.48
N ILE A 115 5.44 -9.00 2.45
CA ILE A 115 4.06 -8.55 2.61
C ILE A 115 3.11 -9.75 2.77
N ASN A 116 3.44 -10.90 2.17
CA ASN A 116 2.53 -12.02 2.06
C ASN A 116 2.16 -12.62 3.43
N LYS A 117 0.85 -12.73 3.71
CA LYS A 117 0.23 -13.12 4.99
C LYS A 117 0.58 -12.23 6.19
N LYS A 118 1.46 -11.25 6.00
CA LYS A 118 1.93 -10.35 7.06
C LYS A 118 1.28 -8.98 6.98
N GLY A 119 1.01 -8.47 5.77
CA GLY A 119 0.49 -7.12 5.56
C GLY A 119 1.45 -6.02 6.00
N ILE A 120 0.99 -4.79 5.88
CA ILE A 120 1.62 -3.57 6.36
C ILE A 120 0.89 -3.16 7.64
N THR A 121 1.61 -3.15 8.75
CA THR A 121 1.11 -2.52 9.98
C THR A 121 1.25 -1.00 9.83
N PRO A 122 0.20 -0.20 10.07
CA PRO A 122 0.30 1.26 9.98
C PRO A 122 1.25 1.84 11.03
N ASP A 123 1.72 3.06 10.82
CA ASP A 123 2.51 3.81 11.81
C ASP A 123 1.64 4.27 12.98
N VAL A 124 0.40 4.63 12.69
CA VAL A 124 -0.61 5.01 13.69
C VAL A 124 -1.83 4.11 13.53
N VAL A 125 -2.05 3.25 14.51
CA VAL A 125 -3.24 2.39 14.53
C VAL A 125 -4.44 3.20 15.00
N VAL A 126 -5.48 3.26 14.17
CA VAL A 126 -6.75 3.94 14.46
C VAL A 126 -7.87 3.10 13.87
N GLU A 127 -8.87 2.78 14.69
CA GLU A 127 -10.08 2.07 14.25
C GLU A 127 -11.21 3.07 14.01
N ILE A 128 -12.09 2.73 13.07
CA ILE A 128 -13.35 3.44 12.83
C ILE A 128 -14.45 2.66 13.53
N PRO A 129 -15.29 3.30 14.37
CA PRO A 129 -16.45 2.63 14.95
C PRO A 129 -17.36 2.03 13.86
N GLU A 130 -17.87 0.82 14.08
CA GLU A 130 -18.62 0.07 13.07
C GLU A 130 -19.84 0.82 12.51
N ASP A 131 -20.52 1.59 13.36
CA ASP A 131 -21.69 2.37 12.99
C ASP A 131 -21.34 3.56 12.08
N VAL A 132 -20.09 4.05 12.10
CA VAL A 132 -19.62 5.20 11.29
C VAL A 132 -18.62 4.79 10.21
N MET A 133 -18.59 3.50 9.82
CA MET A 133 -17.74 3.04 8.71
C MET A 133 -18.17 3.65 7.36
N PRO A 134 -17.23 3.90 6.42
CA PRO A 134 -17.58 4.30 5.07
C PRO A 134 -18.63 3.37 4.42
N GLY A 135 -19.74 3.95 3.98
CA GLY A 135 -20.86 3.22 3.39
C GLY A 135 -22.03 2.91 4.33
N THR A 136 -21.94 3.24 5.63
CA THR A 136 -23.09 3.21 6.54
C THR A 136 -23.89 4.52 6.47
N GLU A 137 -25.15 4.49 6.92
CA GLU A 137 -26.01 5.70 6.96
C GLU A 137 -25.48 6.79 7.90
N ASN A 138 -24.74 6.40 8.94
CA ASN A 138 -24.21 7.31 9.95
C ASN A 138 -22.82 7.87 9.60
N TYR A 139 -22.24 7.47 8.47
CA TYR A 139 -20.93 7.95 8.01
C TYR A 139 -20.95 9.46 7.70
N SER A 140 -19.94 10.15 8.20
CA SER A 140 -19.55 11.48 7.74
C SER A 140 -18.05 11.66 7.91
N GLU A 141 -17.43 12.57 7.15
CA GLU A 141 -15.98 12.80 7.24
C GLU A 141 -15.56 13.29 8.65
N GLU A 142 -16.43 14.02 9.35
CA GLU A 142 -16.19 14.48 10.72
C GLU A 142 -16.18 13.34 11.74
N LYS A 143 -16.87 12.23 11.44
CA LYS A 143 -16.94 11.03 12.27
C LYS A 143 -15.89 9.97 11.91
N ASP A 144 -15.25 10.10 10.75
CA ASP A 144 -14.18 9.21 10.32
C ASP A 144 -12.91 9.48 11.14
N THR A 145 -12.72 8.71 12.22
CA THR A 145 -11.58 8.81 13.15
C THR A 145 -10.23 8.71 12.45
N GLN A 146 -10.12 7.91 11.38
CA GLN A 146 -8.87 7.76 10.63
C GLN A 146 -8.58 9.00 9.80
N LEU A 147 -9.59 9.54 9.11
CA LEU A 147 -9.46 10.78 8.33
C LEU A 147 -9.15 11.98 9.24
N GLN A 148 -9.86 12.12 10.36
CA GLN A 148 -9.60 13.16 11.34
C GLN A 148 -8.18 13.08 11.91
N LYS A 149 -7.70 11.85 12.20
CA LYS A 149 -6.31 11.67 12.68
C LYS A 149 -5.29 12.04 11.61
N ALA A 150 -5.53 11.68 10.34
CA ALA A 150 -4.65 12.07 9.24
C ALA A 150 -4.58 13.59 9.07
N ALA A 151 -5.73 14.28 9.08
CA ALA A 151 -5.80 15.73 8.98
C ALA A 151 -5.03 16.42 10.13
N SER A 152 -5.22 15.93 11.37
CA SER A 152 -4.48 16.43 12.54
C SER A 152 -2.96 16.28 12.39
N ILE A 153 -2.48 15.11 11.95
CA ILE A 153 -1.04 14.88 11.75
C ILE A 153 -0.48 15.80 10.65
N LEU A 154 -1.21 15.95 9.55
CA LEU A 154 -0.78 16.83 8.45
C LEU A 154 -0.73 18.29 8.91
N GLN A 155 -1.73 18.77 9.65
CA GLN A 155 -1.76 20.13 10.18
C GLN A 155 -0.58 20.40 11.12
N GLU A 156 -0.23 19.44 11.99
CA GLU A 156 0.94 19.54 12.85
C GLU A 156 2.26 19.60 12.06
N GLN A 157 2.36 18.88 10.94
CA GLN A 157 3.55 18.88 10.09
C GLN A 157 3.68 20.18 9.27
N ILE A 158 2.56 20.73 8.80
CA ILE A 158 2.53 22.00 8.05
C ILE A 158 2.88 23.20 8.94
N ASN A 159 2.48 23.16 10.22
CA ASN A 159 2.69 24.26 11.16
C ASN A 159 4.09 24.30 11.79
N ARG A 160 4.99 23.36 11.45
CA ARG A 160 6.38 23.33 11.92
C ARG A 160 7.29 24.08 10.95
#